data_AF-A0A0F9PBJ5-F1
#
_entry.id   AF-A0A0F9PBJ5-F1
#
_cell.length_a   1.000
_cell.length_b   1.000
_cell.length_c   1.000
_cell.angle_alpha   90.00
_cell.angle_beta   90.00
_cell.angle_gamma   90.00
#
_symmetry.space_group_name_H-M   'P 1'
#
loop_
_entity.id
_entity.type
_entity.pdbx_description
1 polymer ?
#
loop_
_entity_poly.entity_id
_entity_poly.type
_entity_poly.pdbx_seq_one_letter_code
_entity_poly.pdbx_strand_id
1 'polypeptide(L)'
;MACKERGMMTEEIIKREQLRALTLPEADELRNQLKAIKEFQTIAKAEMVEGHDFGVIPGTNRPTLLKPGAEKIVKLLNLSDRYEIISQEEDWSRPLFHYKVRCVLESIRFGGLISEGLGECNSMEARYRWRWVFKSELESINLPPEGKRTRQIEARGAKATQYRIENDDIFSLVNTILKMARKRALVDAALSAGRLSDVFTQDMEERPFGDGAPAQTTPSPVDTTHHWCAEHQIAFFKSGRMRGYAHKIEGTDKWCNEGEAPSQGSKAKAPESTPPTGSQGASPEPDPEHLFVQEGTRLVPDAPKIPEFADNGKLMDWVQKEWPGTTAKEVCLQLGIKTIADLKPEHLQWAAETLLKKAAPKG
;
A
#
# COMPACT_ATOMS: atom_id res chain seq x y z
N MET A 1 -41.34 19.65 23.16
CA MET A 1 -40.49 19.71 24.38
C MET A 1 -39.21 18.89 24.24
N ALA A 2 -39.26 17.67 23.68
CA ALA A 2 -38.09 16.79 23.48
C ALA A 2 -36.91 17.36 22.63
N CYS A 3 -37.15 18.36 21.77
CA CYS A 3 -36.10 19.01 20.98
C CYS A 3 -35.34 20.09 21.78
N LYS A 4 -35.98 20.68 22.79
CA LYS A 4 -35.41 21.72 23.66
C LYS A 4 -34.53 21.11 24.77
N GLU A 5 -34.94 19.95 25.30
CA GLU A 5 -34.16 19.18 26.29
C GLU A 5 -32.90 18.53 25.69
N ARG A 6 -32.96 18.08 24.42
CA ARG A 6 -31.77 17.59 23.68
C ARG A 6 -30.74 18.69 23.39
N GLY A 7 -31.19 19.92 23.16
CA GLY A 7 -30.31 21.09 22.99
C GLY A 7 -29.62 21.53 24.29
N MET A 8 -30.33 21.48 25.41
CA MET A 8 -29.74 21.82 26.72
C MET A 8 -28.71 20.77 27.20
N MET A 9 -28.96 19.47 26.99
CA MET A 9 -27.97 18.43 27.33
C MET A 9 -26.69 18.55 26.50
N THR A 10 -26.76 18.98 25.24
CA THR A 10 -25.57 19.12 24.38
C THR A 10 -24.72 20.32 24.78
N GLU A 11 -25.32 21.45 25.13
CA GLU A 11 -24.58 22.63 25.65
C GLU A 11 -23.92 22.37 27.01
N GLU A 12 -24.58 21.62 27.91
CA GLU A 12 -23.99 21.24 29.20
C GLU A 12 -22.82 20.27 29.05
N ILE A 13 -22.92 19.29 28.15
CA ILE A 13 -21.82 18.34 27.86
C ILE A 13 -20.63 19.10 27.28
N ILE A 14 -20.85 20.00 26.31
CA ILE A 14 -19.79 20.81 25.70
C ILE A 14 -19.12 21.70 26.76
N LYS A 15 -19.90 22.38 27.62
CA LYS A 15 -19.32 23.18 28.71
C LYS A 15 -18.53 22.32 29.70
N ARG A 16 -18.99 21.11 30.02
CA ARG A 16 -18.31 20.20 30.95
C ARG A 16 -17.01 19.62 30.37
N GLU A 17 -17.01 19.32 29.07
CA GLU A 17 -15.82 18.93 28.29
C GLU A 17 -14.82 20.08 28.19
N GLN A 18 -15.28 21.30 27.90
CA GLN A 18 -14.44 22.50 27.87
C GLN A 18 -13.83 22.82 29.23
N LEU A 19 -14.60 22.69 30.32
CA LEU A 19 -14.09 22.87 31.68
C LEU A 19 -13.04 21.80 32.02
N ARG A 20 -13.28 20.54 31.64
CA ARG A 20 -12.33 19.44 31.78
C ARG A 20 -11.03 19.66 31.01
N ALA A 21 -11.09 20.25 29.81
CA ALA A 21 -9.90 20.55 29.01
C ALA A 21 -8.99 21.61 29.66
N LEU A 22 -9.54 22.47 30.53
CA LEU A 22 -8.82 23.52 31.26
C LEU A 22 -8.29 23.05 32.63
N THR A 23 -8.80 21.94 33.16
CA THR A 23 -8.37 21.38 34.45
C THR A 23 -7.48 20.16 34.25
N LEU A 24 -6.31 20.14 34.87
CA LEU A 24 -5.46 18.95 34.87
C LEU A 24 -6.23 17.77 35.48
N PRO A 25 -6.18 16.57 34.87
CA PRO A 25 -6.83 15.38 35.41
C PRO A 25 -6.23 15.00 36.77
N GLU A 26 -7.02 14.30 37.58
CA GLU A 26 -6.54 13.78 38.86
C GLU A 26 -5.37 12.80 38.66
N ALA A 27 -4.49 12.71 39.64
CA ALA A 27 -3.24 11.97 39.52
C ALA A 27 -3.44 10.48 39.14
N ASP A 28 -4.50 9.84 39.63
CA ASP A 28 -4.83 8.45 39.28
C ASP A 28 -5.36 8.29 37.87
N GLU A 29 -6.21 9.21 37.40
CA GLU A 29 -6.70 9.22 36.02
C GLU A 29 -5.54 9.41 35.04
N LEU A 30 -4.66 10.38 35.33
CA LEU A 30 -3.45 10.62 34.54
C LEU A 30 -2.54 9.39 34.49
N ARG A 31 -2.30 8.74 35.63
CA ARG A 31 -1.51 7.49 35.70
C ARG A 31 -2.10 6.40 34.82
N ASN A 32 -3.42 6.21 34.87
CA ASN A 32 -4.11 5.20 34.07
C ASN A 32 -4.07 5.51 32.57
N GLN A 33 -4.25 6.77 32.19
CA GLN A 33 -4.13 7.21 30.80
C GLN A 33 -2.72 6.99 30.24
N LEU A 34 -1.67 7.34 31.01
CA LEU A 34 -0.28 7.10 30.63
C LEU A 34 0.03 5.61 30.49
N LYS A 35 -0.52 4.77 31.38
CA LYS A 35 -0.38 3.32 31.30
C LYS A 35 -1.02 2.77 30.01
N ALA A 36 -2.23 3.20 29.69
CA ALA A 36 -2.92 2.80 28.47
C ALA A 36 -2.16 3.21 27.19
N ILE A 37 -1.56 4.41 27.17
CA ILE A 37 -0.70 4.85 26.06
C ILE A 37 0.50 3.92 25.91
N LYS A 38 1.18 3.58 27.00
CA LYS A 38 2.36 2.70 26.97
C LYS A 38 2.02 1.28 26.53
N GLU A 39 0.88 0.75 26.99
CA GLU A 39 0.36 -0.55 26.56
C GLU A 39 0.05 -0.54 25.06
N PHE A 40 -0.64 0.50 24.57
CA PHE A 40 -0.91 0.68 23.15
C PHE A 40 0.37 0.76 22.32
N GLN A 41 1.35 1.56 22.73
CA GLN A 41 2.66 1.66 22.07
C GLN A 41 3.37 0.30 21.98
N THR A 42 3.28 -0.51 23.04
CA THR A 42 3.90 -1.84 23.10
C THR A 42 3.22 -2.80 22.13
N ILE A 43 1.90 -2.84 22.12
CA ILE A 43 1.11 -3.69 21.22
C ILE A 43 1.33 -3.26 19.77
N ALA A 44 1.24 -1.96 19.50
CA ALA A 44 1.45 -1.42 18.16
C ALA A 44 2.82 -1.81 17.61
N LYS A 45 3.88 -1.72 18.42
CA LYS A 45 5.23 -2.14 18.01
C LYS A 45 5.34 -3.65 17.78
N ALA A 46 4.68 -4.47 18.58
CA ALA A 46 4.72 -5.93 18.45
C ALA A 46 3.99 -6.45 17.20
N GLU A 47 2.88 -5.80 16.83
CA GLU A 47 2.04 -6.17 15.68
C GLU A 47 2.51 -5.55 14.35
N MET A 48 3.56 -4.73 14.39
CA MET A 48 4.16 -4.11 13.22
C MET A 48 5.36 -4.90 12.70
N VAL A 49 5.44 -5.03 11.38
CA VAL A 49 6.48 -5.78 10.67
C VAL A 49 7.60 -4.85 10.24
N GLU A 50 8.82 -5.12 10.69
CA GLU A 50 10.02 -4.40 10.26
C GLU A 50 10.28 -4.61 8.75
N GLY A 51 10.61 -3.53 8.04
CA GLY A 51 10.79 -3.50 6.59
C GLY A 51 9.50 -3.29 5.79
N HIS A 52 8.33 -3.43 6.41
CA HIS A 52 7.02 -3.22 5.78
C HIS A 52 6.25 -2.06 6.45
N ASP A 53 5.98 -2.17 7.75
CA ASP A 53 5.22 -1.18 8.50
C ASP A 53 6.10 -0.05 9.04
N PHE A 54 7.35 -0.36 9.40
CA PHE A 54 8.38 0.60 9.77
C PHE A 54 9.75 0.13 9.26
N GLY A 55 10.73 1.03 9.19
CA GLY A 55 12.10 0.67 8.80
C GLY A 55 13.13 1.44 9.60
N VAL A 56 14.31 0.84 9.82
CA VAL A 56 15.44 1.53 10.46
C VAL A 56 16.36 2.07 9.38
N ILE A 57 16.61 3.39 9.42
CA ILE A 57 17.59 4.02 8.53
C ILE A 57 18.95 4.03 9.21
N PRO A 58 20.03 3.65 8.50
CA PRO A 58 21.39 3.74 9.03
C PRO A 58 21.69 5.14 9.59
N GLY A 59 22.14 5.21 10.85
CA GLY A 59 22.47 6.47 11.51
C GLY A 59 21.32 7.13 12.28
N THR A 60 20.14 6.49 12.34
CA THR A 60 19.01 6.95 13.17
C THR A 60 18.83 6.08 14.42
N ASN A 61 18.47 6.71 15.54
CA ASN A 61 18.23 6.01 16.81
C ASN A 61 16.82 5.39 16.89
N ARG A 62 15.89 5.79 16.00
CA ARG A 62 14.48 5.41 16.05
C ARG A 62 14.02 4.94 14.67
N PRO A 63 13.16 3.90 14.59
CA PRO A 63 12.59 3.46 13.33
C PRO A 63 11.70 4.55 12.73
N THR A 64 11.62 4.60 11.41
CA THR A 64 10.72 5.47 10.65
C THR A 64 9.43 4.72 10.36
N LEU A 65 8.28 5.33 10.66
CA LEU A 65 6.98 4.75 10.32
C LEU A 65 6.75 4.84 8.81
N LEU A 66 6.44 3.72 8.18
CA LEU A 66 6.12 3.66 6.76
C LEU A 66 4.61 3.72 6.55
N LYS A 67 4.22 3.98 5.30
CA LYS A 67 2.81 4.08 4.91
C LYS A 67 1.95 2.89 5.36
N PRO A 68 2.35 1.61 5.15
CA PRO A 68 1.54 0.48 5.59
C PRO A 68 1.30 0.46 7.10
N GLY A 69 2.32 0.85 7.88
CA GLY A 69 2.21 0.99 9.33
C GLY A 69 1.23 2.09 9.73
N ALA A 70 1.31 3.26 9.10
CA ALA A 70 0.38 4.36 9.34
C ALA A 70 -1.07 3.98 9.02
N GLU A 71 -1.31 3.31 7.89
CA GLU A 71 -2.64 2.81 7.53
C GLU A 71 -3.15 1.78 8.55
N LYS A 72 -2.30 0.85 8.98
CA LYS A 72 -2.64 -0.14 10.01
C LYS A 72 -3.07 0.55 11.32
N ILE A 73 -2.32 1.54 11.78
CA ILE A 73 -2.66 2.31 13.01
C ILE A 73 -4.00 3.04 12.86
N VAL A 74 -4.21 3.74 11.74
CA VAL A 74 -5.47 4.46 11.46
C VAL A 74 -6.66 3.51 11.49
N LYS A 75 -6.53 2.32 10.91
CA LYS A 75 -7.58 1.29 10.95
C LYS A 75 -7.79 0.71 12.34
N LEU A 76 -6.71 0.39 13.08
CA LEU A 76 -6.79 -0.10 14.47
C LEU A 76 -7.53 0.89 15.39
N LEU A 77 -7.33 2.19 15.17
CA LEU A 77 -7.98 3.25 15.92
C LEU A 77 -9.41 3.58 15.43
N ASN A 78 -9.92 2.86 14.41
CA ASN A 78 -11.22 3.10 13.77
C ASN A 78 -11.37 4.56 13.29
N LEU A 79 -10.32 5.06 12.64
CA LEU A 79 -10.28 6.40 12.08
C LEU A 79 -10.45 6.34 10.56
N SER A 80 -11.10 7.37 10.00
CA SER A 80 -11.15 7.64 8.56
C SER A 80 -10.21 8.78 8.22
N ASP A 81 -9.51 8.67 7.10
CA ASP A 81 -8.62 9.69 6.57
C ASP A 81 -9.27 10.50 5.44
N ARG A 82 -9.25 11.83 5.58
CA ARG A 82 -9.61 12.80 4.55
C ARG A 82 -8.39 13.63 4.19
N TYR A 83 -8.25 14.02 2.93
CA TYR A 83 -7.13 14.86 2.49
C TYR A 83 -7.62 16.19 1.94
N GLU A 84 -6.92 17.25 2.30
CA GLU A 84 -7.17 18.62 1.82
C GLU A 84 -5.85 19.17 1.26
N ILE A 85 -5.88 19.66 0.01
CA ILE A 85 -4.73 20.36 -0.56
C ILE A 85 -4.76 21.79 -0.03
N ILE A 86 -3.78 22.15 0.79
CA ILE A 86 -3.67 23.46 1.44
C ILE A 86 -2.97 24.46 0.51
N SER A 87 -1.94 24.00 -0.20
CA SER A 87 -1.20 24.81 -1.18
C SER A 87 -0.83 23.95 -2.38
N GLN A 88 -0.90 24.56 -3.55
CA GLN A 88 -0.54 23.98 -4.83
C GLN A 88 0.14 25.05 -5.66
N GLU A 89 1.41 24.84 -5.99
CA GLU A 89 2.17 25.68 -6.90
C GLU A 89 2.66 24.82 -8.06
N GLU A 90 2.17 25.11 -9.27
CA GLU A 90 2.57 24.44 -10.49
C GLU A 90 3.00 25.48 -11.51
N ASP A 91 4.31 25.61 -11.70
CA ASP A 91 4.85 26.32 -12.85
C ASP A 91 5.04 25.28 -13.95
N TRP A 92 4.45 25.50 -15.12
CA TRP A 92 4.66 24.63 -16.29
C TRP A 92 5.73 25.19 -17.23
N SER A 93 6.16 26.44 -17.02
CA SER A 93 7.28 27.07 -17.73
C SER A 93 8.62 26.77 -17.07
N ARG A 94 8.63 26.52 -15.77
CA ARG A 94 9.77 26.07 -14.95
C ARG A 94 9.38 24.77 -14.28
N PRO A 95 10.28 23.77 -14.09
CA PRO A 95 9.91 22.48 -13.49
C PRO A 95 9.71 22.57 -11.96
N LEU A 96 8.87 23.49 -11.49
CA LEU A 96 8.53 23.72 -10.08
C LEU A 96 7.11 23.23 -9.80
N PHE A 97 7.03 22.14 -9.05
CA PHE A 97 5.78 21.56 -8.56
C PHE A 97 5.87 21.41 -7.06
N HIS A 98 4.93 21.98 -6.33
CA HIS A 98 4.88 21.93 -4.87
C HIS A 98 3.46 21.69 -4.39
N TYR A 99 3.33 20.75 -3.46
CA TYR A 99 2.06 20.42 -2.83
C TYR A 99 2.23 20.39 -1.32
N LYS A 100 1.32 21.09 -0.65
CA LYS A 100 1.12 20.99 0.79
C LYS A 100 -0.26 20.41 1.04
N VAL A 101 -0.30 19.28 1.73
CA VAL A 101 -1.51 18.49 1.99
C VAL A 101 -1.73 18.37 3.49
N ARG A 102 -2.98 18.55 3.93
CA ARG A 102 -3.46 18.16 5.25
C ARG A 102 -4.12 16.80 5.16
N CYS A 103 -3.75 15.88 6.03
CA CYS A 103 -4.53 14.69 6.33
C CYS A 103 -5.33 14.96 7.61
N VAL A 104 -6.63 14.73 7.55
CA VAL A 104 -7.55 14.87 8.67
C VAL A 104 -8.04 13.47 9.05
N LEU A 105 -7.81 13.08 10.29
CA LEU A 105 -8.28 11.83 10.86
C LEU A 105 -9.51 12.07 11.72
N GLU A 106 -10.62 11.44 11.36
CA GLU A 106 -11.89 11.55 12.05
C GLU A 106 -12.30 10.20 12.63
N SER A 107 -12.96 10.19 13.79
CA SER A 107 -13.50 8.95 14.33
C SER A 107 -14.70 8.50 13.50
N ILE A 108 -14.65 7.27 12.98
CA ILE A 108 -15.78 6.68 12.25
C ILE A 108 -17.02 6.56 13.16
N ARG A 109 -16.81 6.42 14.49
CA ARG A 109 -17.91 6.20 15.45
C ARG A 109 -18.74 7.45 15.73
N PHE A 110 -18.12 8.62 15.79
CA PHE A 110 -18.79 9.85 16.22
C PHE A 110 -18.50 11.07 15.32
N GLY A 111 -17.74 10.91 14.24
CA GLY A 111 -17.45 11.95 13.24
C GLY A 111 -16.59 13.10 13.74
N GLY A 112 -16.01 12.98 14.95
CA GLY A 112 -15.18 14.03 15.54
C GLY A 112 -13.75 14.00 14.99
N LEU A 113 -13.16 15.18 14.81
CA LEU A 113 -11.75 15.35 14.51
C LEU A 113 -10.90 14.75 15.64
N ILE A 114 -9.98 13.84 15.29
CA ILE A 114 -9.06 13.20 16.22
C ILE A 114 -7.65 13.77 16.09
N SER A 115 -7.17 13.89 14.86
CA SER A 115 -5.84 14.42 14.59
C SER A 115 -5.77 14.99 13.19
N GLU A 116 -4.85 15.92 12.99
CA GLU A 116 -4.44 16.39 11.68
C GLU A 116 -2.95 16.10 11.49
N GLY A 117 -2.53 15.99 10.24
CA GLY A 117 -1.13 15.86 9.86
C GLY A 117 -0.85 16.65 8.60
N LEU A 118 0.35 17.22 8.50
CA LEU A 118 0.79 18.02 7.37
C LEU A 118 1.87 17.27 6.60
N GLY A 119 1.71 17.24 5.28
CA GLY A 119 2.69 16.67 4.36
C GLY A 119 3.00 17.64 3.25
N GLU A 120 4.29 17.86 3.04
CA GLU A 120 4.79 18.77 2.02
C GLU A 120 5.76 18.02 1.10
N CYS A 121 5.66 18.28 -0.20
CA CYS A 121 6.59 17.74 -1.18
C CYS A 121 6.77 18.69 -2.36
N ASN A 122 8.01 18.85 -2.85
CA ASN A 122 8.29 19.65 -4.05
C ASN A 122 9.31 19.01 -5.00
N SER A 123 9.26 19.41 -6.27
CA SER A 123 10.18 18.94 -7.32
C SER A 123 11.64 19.34 -7.12
N MET A 124 11.92 20.32 -6.26
CA MET A 124 13.28 20.76 -5.94
C MET A 124 13.96 19.89 -4.88
N GLU A 125 13.24 18.96 -4.23
CA GLU A 125 13.86 17.96 -3.34
C GLU A 125 14.89 17.13 -4.09
N ALA A 126 15.99 16.79 -3.42
CA ALA A 126 17.15 16.15 -4.06
C ALA A 126 16.80 14.85 -4.82
N ARG A 127 15.80 14.10 -4.32
CA ARG A 127 15.34 12.83 -4.90
C ARG A 127 14.58 12.96 -6.22
N TYR A 128 13.97 14.12 -6.49
CA TYR A 128 13.23 14.39 -7.74
C TYR A 128 14.06 15.27 -8.68
N ARG A 129 14.83 16.20 -8.09
CA ARG A 129 15.67 17.14 -8.83
C ARG A 129 16.90 16.49 -9.44
N TRP A 130 17.51 15.51 -8.77
CA TRP A 130 18.77 14.92 -9.23
C TRP A 130 18.57 13.48 -9.70
N ARG A 131 19.20 13.14 -10.82
CA ARG A 131 19.35 11.76 -11.29
C ARG A 131 20.82 11.42 -11.51
N TRP A 132 21.14 10.14 -11.35
CA TRP A 132 22.50 9.63 -11.53
C TRP A 132 22.59 8.92 -12.88
N VAL A 133 23.52 9.35 -13.73
CA VAL A 133 23.71 8.83 -15.08
C VAL A 133 25.11 8.29 -15.30
N PHE A 134 25.27 7.35 -16.22
CA PHE A 134 26.60 6.90 -16.63
C PHE A 134 27.22 7.84 -17.65
N LYS A 135 28.54 7.70 -17.85
CA LYS A 135 29.29 8.51 -18.82
C LYS A 135 28.69 8.45 -20.23
N SER A 136 28.25 7.28 -20.68
CA SER A 136 27.62 7.08 -21.99
C SER A 136 26.37 7.92 -22.20
N GLU A 137 25.59 8.14 -21.15
CA GLU A 137 24.36 8.92 -21.20
C GLU A 137 24.67 10.43 -21.14
N LEU A 138 25.69 10.85 -20.40
CA LEU A 138 26.21 12.23 -20.49
C LEU A 138 26.64 12.58 -21.91
N GLU A 139 27.35 11.66 -22.57
CA GLU A 139 27.79 11.82 -23.95
C GLU A 139 26.61 11.91 -24.91
N SER A 140 25.54 11.12 -24.72
CA SER A 140 24.35 11.18 -25.57
C SER A 140 23.57 12.48 -25.44
N ILE A 141 23.60 13.12 -24.26
CA ILE A 141 22.96 14.42 -24.02
C ILE A 141 23.93 15.60 -24.22
N ASN A 142 25.13 15.36 -24.77
CA ASN A 142 26.18 16.36 -25.04
C ASN A 142 26.56 17.20 -23.80
N LEU A 143 26.51 16.62 -22.60
CA LEU A 143 26.88 17.33 -21.37
C LEU A 143 28.30 16.97 -20.92
N PRO A 144 29.17 17.98 -20.69
CA PRO A 144 30.53 17.74 -20.19
C PRO A 144 30.52 17.10 -18.79
N PRO A 145 31.41 16.12 -18.51
CA PRO A 145 31.52 15.51 -17.18
C PRO A 145 32.14 16.45 -16.12
N GLU A 146 32.82 17.52 -16.54
CA GLU A 146 33.50 18.45 -15.65
C GLU A 146 32.52 19.16 -14.68
N GLY A 147 32.93 19.29 -13.42
CA GLY A 147 32.16 19.99 -12.37
C GLY A 147 30.92 19.25 -11.84
N LYS A 148 30.60 18.05 -12.34
CA LYS A 148 29.48 17.23 -11.84
C LYS A 148 29.91 16.39 -10.64
N ARG A 149 29.00 16.20 -9.68
CA ARG A 149 29.24 15.26 -8.57
C ARG A 149 29.26 13.84 -9.11
N THR A 150 30.18 13.03 -8.62
CA THR A 150 30.32 11.63 -9.04
C THR A 150 30.17 10.68 -7.87
N ARG A 151 29.66 9.47 -8.14
CA ARG A 151 29.71 8.34 -7.21
C ARG A 151 30.19 7.09 -7.92
N GLN A 152 30.87 6.22 -7.19
CA GLN A 152 31.27 4.91 -7.66
C GLN A 152 30.25 3.87 -7.21
N ILE A 153 29.84 3.01 -8.14
CA ILE A 153 28.99 1.86 -7.85
C ILE A 153 29.66 0.59 -8.38
N GLU A 154 29.41 -0.53 -7.72
CA GLU A 154 29.81 -1.84 -8.24
C GLU A 154 28.60 -2.48 -8.91
N ALA A 155 28.69 -2.68 -10.22
CA ALA A 155 27.65 -3.33 -11.01
C ALA A 155 28.27 -4.45 -11.83
N ARG A 156 27.72 -5.66 -11.73
CA ARG A 156 28.22 -6.86 -12.45
C ARG A 156 29.72 -7.13 -12.23
N GLY A 157 30.23 -6.88 -11.02
CA GLY A 157 31.64 -7.10 -10.66
C GLY A 157 32.62 -6.07 -11.22
N ALA A 158 32.14 -5.01 -11.89
CA ALA A 158 32.95 -3.90 -12.37
C ALA A 158 32.58 -2.60 -11.64
N LYS A 159 33.59 -1.77 -11.35
CA LYS A 159 33.39 -0.43 -10.81
C LYS A 159 32.95 0.49 -11.95
N ALA A 160 31.78 1.11 -11.78
CA ALA A 160 31.24 2.09 -12.72
C ALA A 160 31.08 3.44 -12.02
N THR A 161 31.37 4.52 -12.75
CA THR A 161 31.20 5.89 -12.25
C THR A 161 29.90 6.47 -12.77
N GLN A 162 29.08 7.00 -11.86
CA GLN A 162 27.89 7.76 -12.18
C GLN A 162 28.10 9.23 -11.89
N TYR A 163 27.44 10.08 -12.67
CA TYR A 163 27.48 11.53 -12.60
C TYR A 163 26.09 12.04 -12.23
N ARG A 164 26.04 13.03 -11.34
CA ARG A 164 24.78 13.65 -10.93
C ARG A 164 24.41 14.77 -11.89
N ILE A 165 23.23 14.68 -12.48
CA ILE A 165 22.64 15.71 -13.33
C ILE A 165 21.25 16.09 -12.86
N GLU A 166 20.78 17.26 -13.28
CA GLU A 166 19.41 17.68 -13.05
C GLU A 166 18.45 16.80 -13.86
N ASN A 167 17.31 16.49 -13.27
CA ASN A 167 16.30 15.65 -13.88
C ASN A 167 15.55 16.44 -14.96
N ASP A 168 15.49 15.86 -16.15
CA ASP A 168 14.81 16.36 -17.34
C ASP A 168 13.33 15.96 -17.37
N ASP A 169 12.93 14.92 -16.63
CA ASP A 169 11.56 14.38 -16.63
C ASP A 169 10.75 14.80 -15.39
N ILE A 170 10.97 16.01 -14.88
CA ILE A 170 10.27 16.49 -13.67
C ILE A 170 8.75 16.60 -13.90
N PHE A 171 8.33 16.95 -15.11
CA PHE A 171 6.92 17.09 -15.49
C PHE A 171 6.13 15.78 -15.36
N SER A 172 6.78 14.62 -15.49
CA SER A 172 6.12 13.31 -15.29
C SER A 172 5.99 12.94 -13.80
N LEU A 173 6.70 13.64 -12.90
CA LEU A 173 6.73 13.34 -11.46
C LEU A 173 5.64 14.05 -10.66
N VAL A 174 4.80 14.89 -11.29
CA VAL A 174 3.76 15.69 -10.63
C VAL A 174 2.88 14.84 -9.71
N ASN A 175 2.36 13.71 -10.20
CA ASN A 175 1.55 12.78 -9.39
C ASN A 175 2.36 12.11 -8.28
N THR A 176 3.64 11.83 -8.53
CA THR A 176 4.54 11.25 -7.52
C THR A 176 4.75 12.24 -6.38
N ILE A 177 4.98 13.52 -6.66
CA ILE A 177 5.15 14.58 -5.65
C ILE A 177 3.86 14.74 -4.84
N LEU A 178 2.70 14.79 -5.49
CA LEU A 178 1.40 14.86 -4.80
C LEU A 178 1.16 13.63 -3.89
N LYS A 179 1.40 12.41 -4.40
CA LYS A 179 1.24 11.17 -3.61
C LYS A 179 2.22 11.12 -2.44
N MET A 180 3.40 11.71 -2.58
CA MET A 180 4.40 11.79 -1.52
C MET A 180 3.99 12.78 -0.44
N ALA A 181 3.47 13.96 -0.81
CA ALA A 181 2.87 14.89 0.14
C ALA A 181 1.71 14.23 0.92
N ARG A 182 0.79 13.54 0.23
CA ARG A 182 -0.32 12.81 0.88
C ARG A 182 0.18 11.75 1.86
N LYS A 183 1.18 10.96 1.47
CA LYS A 183 1.75 9.93 2.34
C LYS A 183 2.39 10.54 3.59
N ARG A 184 3.18 11.60 3.45
CA ARG A 184 3.79 12.31 4.59
C ARG A 184 2.72 12.85 5.54
N ALA A 185 1.63 13.40 4.99
CA ALA A 185 0.51 13.91 5.78
C ALA A 185 -0.19 12.80 6.58
N LEU A 186 -0.40 11.62 5.98
CA LEU A 186 -1.00 10.48 6.67
C LEU A 186 -0.11 9.96 7.81
N VAL A 187 1.20 9.81 7.55
CA VAL A 187 2.16 9.34 8.57
C VAL A 187 2.18 10.31 9.75
N ASP A 188 2.23 11.61 9.49
CA ASP A 188 2.17 12.65 10.51
C ASP A 188 0.90 12.57 11.37
N ALA A 189 -0.25 12.46 10.70
CA ALA A 189 -1.54 12.38 11.38
C ALA A 189 -1.66 11.10 12.21
N ALA A 190 -1.17 9.97 11.69
CA ALA A 190 -1.20 8.67 12.38
C ALA A 190 -0.29 8.65 13.62
N LEU A 191 0.90 9.25 13.54
CA LEU A 191 1.82 9.37 14.68
C LEU A 191 1.19 10.21 15.79
N SER A 192 0.57 11.33 15.43
CA SER A 192 -0.14 12.22 16.35
C SER A 192 -1.36 11.54 16.98
N ALA A 193 -2.18 10.84 16.18
CA ALA A 193 -3.36 10.12 16.68
C ALA A 193 -2.99 8.95 17.62
N GLY A 194 -1.94 8.21 17.29
CA GLY A 194 -1.49 7.05 18.07
C GLY A 194 -0.58 7.41 19.26
N ARG A 195 -0.17 8.68 19.41
CA ARG A 195 0.91 9.09 20.33
C ARG A 195 2.16 8.23 20.16
N LEU A 196 2.50 7.96 18.91
CA LEU A 196 3.56 7.03 18.51
C LEU A 196 4.88 7.74 18.19
N SER A 197 4.94 9.07 18.27
CA SER A 197 6.13 9.87 17.98
C SER A 197 7.32 9.59 18.90
N ASP A 198 7.11 8.96 20.07
CA ASP A 198 8.18 8.47 20.95
C ASP A 198 8.81 7.18 20.41
N VAL A 199 8.02 6.35 19.73
CA VAL A 199 8.42 5.03 19.22
C VAL A 199 8.97 5.12 17.80
N PHE A 200 8.30 5.89 16.94
CA PHE A 200 8.64 6.04 15.54
C PHE A 200 8.95 7.50 15.22
N THR A 201 9.84 7.67 14.25
CA THR A 201 10.08 8.96 13.61
C THR A 201 9.24 9.09 12.35
N GLN A 202 8.89 10.34 12.06
CA GLN A 202 8.33 10.73 10.77
C GLN A 202 9.43 10.91 9.72
N ASP A 203 10.63 11.26 10.19
CA ASP A 203 11.66 11.84 9.35
C ASP A 203 12.46 10.80 8.60
N MET A 204 12.56 11.10 7.31
CA MET A 204 13.40 10.50 6.30
C MET A 204 12.82 9.22 5.70
N GLU A 205 12.24 9.35 4.52
CA GLU A 205 12.16 8.23 3.56
C GLU A 205 13.44 8.17 2.71
N GLU A 206 14.55 8.66 3.25
CA GLU A 206 15.85 8.58 2.63
C GLU A 206 16.42 7.21 2.91
N ARG A 207 16.05 6.24 2.07
CA ARG A 207 17.11 5.34 1.62
C ARG A 207 18.21 6.26 1.09
N PRO A 208 19.43 6.26 1.65
CA PRO A 208 20.52 6.96 1.00
C PRO A 208 20.56 6.40 -0.42
N PHE A 209 20.21 7.24 -1.39
CA PHE A 209 20.41 6.91 -2.78
C PHE A 209 21.92 6.94 -2.99
N GLY A 210 22.56 5.82 -2.63
CA GLY A 210 23.96 5.51 -2.85
C GLY A 210 24.93 6.63 -2.50
N ASP A 211 25.18 6.81 -1.20
CA ASP A 211 26.49 7.24 -0.72
C ASP A 211 26.98 6.11 0.19
N GLY A 212 28.05 5.44 -0.25
CA GLY A 212 28.46 4.12 0.22
C GLY A 212 28.70 4.05 1.74
N ALA A 213 27.92 3.19 2.39
CA ALA A 213 28.34 2.41 3.54
C ALA A 213 28.06 0.93 3.22
N PRO A 214 28.95 -0.01 3.56
CA PRO A 214 28.74 -1.42 3.24
C PRO A 214 27.53 -1.91 4.04
N ALA A 215 26.42 -2.10 3.34
CA ALA A 215 25.30 -2.84 3.88
C ALA A 215 25.78 -4.27 4.11
N GLN A 216 25.91 -4.67 5.38
CA GLN A 216 25.85 -6.09 5.73
C GLN A 216 24.42 -6.53 5.46
N THR A 217 24.18 -6.98 4.24
CA THR A 217 22.96 -7.69 3.87
C THR A 217 23.01 -9.03 4.58
N THR A 218 22.38 -9.16 5.74
CA THR A 218 21.72 -10.43 6.04
C THR A 218 20.52 -10.51 5.10
N PRO A 219 20.48 -11.47 4.15
CA PRO A 219 19.30 -11.62 3.32
C PRO A 219 18.13 -12.01 4.23
N SER A 220 17.16 -11.12 4.36
CA SER A 220 15.84 -11.49 4.86
C SER A 220 15.22 -12.46 3.85
N PRO A 221 14.59 -13.56 4.28
CA PRO A 221 14.22 -14.65 3.40
C PRO A 221 13.28 -14.13 2.32
N VAL A 222 13.72 -14.28 1.08
CA VAL A 222 12.86 -14.16 -0.10
C VAL A 222 11.78 -15.23 0.06
N ASP A 223 10.52 -14.88 -0.19
CA ASP A 223 9.41 -15.82 -0.21
C ASP A 223 9.70 -16.94 -1.24
N THR A 224 10.25 -18.05 -0.75
CA THR A 224 10.55 -19.25 -1.53
C THR A 224 9.42 -20.24 -1.29
N THR A 225 8.27 -19.96 -1.90
CA THR A 225 7.33 -21.02 -2.22
C THR A 225 8.08 -22.06 -3.05
N HIS A 226 8.54 -23.15 -2.39
CA HIS A 226 8.80 -24.52 -2.90
C HIS A 226 10.08 -25.24 -2.40
N HIS A 227 10.88 -24.71 -1.47
CA HIS A 227 12.08 -25.44 -0.97
C HIS A 227 12.24 -25.36 0.56
N TRP A 228 11.52 -26.21 1.31
CA TRP A 228 11.51 -26.24 2.78
C TRP A 228 11.95 -27.60 3.34
N CYS A 229 12.85 -27.61 4.32
CA CYS A 229 13.24 -28.82 5.05
C CYS A 229 12.36 -29.01 6.30
N ALA A 230 11.53 -30.04 6.33
CA ALA A 230 10.67 -30.34 7.48
C ALA A 230 11.44 -30.91 8.70
N GLU A 231 12.60 -31.54 8.49
CA GLU A 231 13.38 -32.14 9.57
C GLU A 231 14.09 -31.10 10.43
N HIS A 232 14.62 -30.05 9.79
CA HIS A 232 15.39 -29.00 10.47
C HIS A 232 14.67 -27.65 10.56
N GLN A 233 13.44 -27.55 10.02
CA GLN A 233 12.61 -26.34 10.05
C GLN A 233 13.33 -25.09 9.52
N ILE A 234 14.12 -25.28 8.45
CA ILE A 234 14.90 -24.23 7.79
C ILE A 234 14.64 -24.32 6.28
N ALA A 235 14.56 -23.17 5.62
CA ALA A 235 14.43 -23.10 4.17
C ALA A 235 15.71 -23.58 3.48
N PHE A 236 15.59 -24.42 2.46
CA PHE A 236 16.73 -24.71 1.62
C PHE A 236 17.09 -23.48 0.79
N PHE A 237 18.38 -23.26 0.55
CA PHE A 237 18.85 -22.21 -0.33
C PHE A 237 19.83 -22.77 -1.35
N LYS A 238 20.01 -22.04 -2.45
CA LYS A 238 21.01 -22.37 -3.47
C LYS A 238 21.91 -21.16 -3.69
N SER A 239 23.20 -21.34 -3.44
CA SER A 239 24.21 -20.31 -3.70
C SER A 239 25.28 -20.80 -4.66
N GLY A 240 25.72 -19.91 -5.57
CA GLY A 240 26.80 -20.01 -6.57
C GLY A 240 27.43 -21.36 -6.93
N ARG A 241 28.02 -22.07 -5.96
CA ARG A 241 28.79 -23.32 -6.16
C ARG A 241 28.07 -24.61 -5.73
N MET A 242 26.84 -24.52 -5.23
CA MET A 242 26.08 -25.67 -4.73
C MET A 242 25.44 -26.45 -5.87
N ARG A 243 25.54 -27.79 -5.82
CA ARG A 243 24.96 -28.69 -6.84
C ARG A 243 23.42 -28.76 -6.77
N GLY A 244 22.82 -28.44 -5.62
CA GLY A 244 21.37 -28.44 -5.39
C GLY A 244 20.97 -27.51 -4.24
N TYR A 245 19.68 -27.51 -3.90
CA TYR A 245 19.14 -26.81 -2.73
C TYR A 245 19.60 -27.52 -1.46
N ALA A 246 20.25 -26.79 -0.55
CA ALA A 246 20.74 -27.35 0.71
C ALA A 246 20.73 -26.30 1.82
N HIS A 247 20.74 -26.73 3.08
CA HIS A 247 20.96 -25.86 4.23
C HIS A 247 21.93 -26.51 5.22
N LYS A 248 22.58 -25.68 6.05
CA LYS A 248 23.43 -26.17 7.13
C LYS A 248 22.55 -26.57 8.32
N ILE A 249 22.89 -27.68 8.98
CA ILE A 249 22.18 -28.13 10.18
C ILE A 249 22.74 -27.36 11.39
N GLU A 250 21.87 -26.69 12.13
CA GLU A 250 22.27 -25.87 13.27
C GLU A 250 22.96 -26.73 14.35
N GLY A 251 24.13 -26.28 14.82
CA GLY A 251 24.94 -27.03 15.80
C GLY A 251 25.87 -28.10 15.20
N THR A 252 25.92 -28.28 13.87
CA THR A 252 26.88 -29.20 13.22
C THR A 252 27.50 -28.59 11.96
N ASP A 253 28.62 -29.16 11.49
CA ASP A 253 29.21 -28.81 10.18
C ASP A 253 28.63 -29.62 9.01
N LYS A 254 27.51 -30.31 9.22
CA LYS A 254 26.83 -31.13 8.21
C LYS A 254 25.80 -30.31 7.42
N TRP A 255 25.56 -30.74 6.18
CA TRP A 255 24.63 -30.12 5.24
C TRP A 255 23.52 -31.11 4.87
N CYS A 256 22.29 -30.61 4.79
CA CYS A 256 21.11 -31.36 4.34
C CYS A 256 20.75 -30.91 2.92
N ASN A 257 20.62 -31.84 1.97
CA ASN A 257 20.28 -31.55 0.58
C ASN A 257 18.84 -31.99 0.25
N GLU A 258 18.17 -31.22 -0.60
CA GLU A 258 16.87 -31.57 -1.13
C GLU A 258 16.98 -32.78 -2.09
N GLY A 259 16.36 -33.91 -1.73
CA GLY A 259 16.33 -35.14 -2.55
C GLY A 259 17.08 -36.36 -1.98
N GLU A 260 17.75 -36.25 -0.83
CA GLU A 260 18.30 -37.41 -0.12
C GLU A 260 17.22 -37.99 0.82
N ALA A 261 16.62 -39.13 0.42
CA ALA A 261 15.68 -39.84 1.28
C ALA A 261 16.41 -40.42 2.51
N PRO A 262 15.77 -40.42 3.71
CA PRO A 262 16.43 -40.83 4.95
C PRO A 262 16.80 -42.31 4.93
N SER A 263 18.04 -42.62 5.33
CA SER A 263 18.50 -43.99 5.56
C SER A 263 17.73 -44.62 6.73
N GLN A 264 16.75 -45.44 6.38
CA GLN A 264 16.17 -46.59 7.10
C GLN A 264 16.38 -46.67 8.62
N GLY A 265 15.32 -46.31 9.36
CA GLY A 265 14.98 -46.97 10.61
C GLY A 265 14.11 -48.21 10.34
N SER A 266 14.65 -49.38 10.70
CA SER A 266 14.03 -50.70 10.93
C SER A 266 12.54 -50.94 10.66
N LYS A 267 12.27 -51.84 9.70
CA LYS A 267 11.20 -52.88 9.59
C LYS A 267 9.72 -52.49 9.84
N ALA A 268 8.86 -52.67 8.81
CA ALA A 268 8.01 -53.87 8.63
C ALA A 268 6.96 -53.74 7.48
N LYS A 269 7.11 -54.64 6.49
CA LYS A 269 6.13 -55.43 5.69
C LYS A 269 4.80 -54.84 5.14
N ALA A 270 4.66 -54.92 3.80
CA ALA A 270 3.44 -54.79 2.96
C ALA A 270 2.50 -56.04 3.04
N PRO A 271 1.28 -56.06 2.42
CA PRO A 271 1.06 -56.14 0.94
C PRO A 271 -0.14 -55.28 0.40
N GLU A 272 -0.08 -54.66 -0.79
CA GLU A 272 -0.55 -55.12 -2.15
C GLU A 272 -2.10 -55.14 -2.33
N SER A 273 -2.76 -54.38 -3.23
CA SER A 273 -2.85 -54.63 -4.68
C SER A 273 -3.71 -53.57 -5.45
N THR A 274 -3.16 -53.11 -6.59
CA THR A 274 -3.70 -52.72 -7.94
C THR A 274 -4.88 -51.75 -8.22
N PRO A 275 -4.88 -51.10 -9.43
CA PRO A 275 -5.52 -49.81 -9.74
C PRO A 275 -6.71 -49.88 -10.73
N PRO A 276 -7.30 -48.74 -11.14
CA PRO A 276 -7.25 -48.37 -12.57
C PRO A 276 -7.00 -46.85 -12.80
N THR A 277 -6.13 -46.43 -13.72
CA THR A 277 -6.29 -46.26 -15.18
C THR A 277 -7.02 -44.98 -15.60
N GLY A 278 -6.27 -44.03 -16.17
CA GLY A 278 -6.57 -43.49 -17.51
C GLY A 278 -6.92 -42.00 -17.66
N SER A 279 -5.96 -41.24 -18.23
CA SER A 279 -6.11 -40.09 -19.15
C SER A 279 -6.80 -38.80 -18.63
N GLN A 280 -6.44 -37.58 -19.00
CA GLN A 280 -5.45 -37.00 -19.92
C GLN A 280 -5.33 -35.51 -19.54
N GLY A 281 -4.17 -34.89 -19.78
CA GLY A 281 -3.85 -33.55 -19.30
C GLY A 281 -4.41 -32.39 -20.13
N ALA A 282 -4.40 -31.21 -19.51
CA ALA A 282 -4.17 -29.90 -20.13
C ALA A 282 -3.82 -28.86 -19.05
N SER A 283 -2.96 -27.92 -19.43
CA SER A 283 -2.33 -26.83 -18.70
C SER A 283 -3.29 -25.82 -18.01
N PRO A 284 -2.77 -24.91 -17.15
CA PRO A 284 -3.52 -24.29 -16.07
C PRO A 284 -4.24 -23.00 -16.47
N GLU A 285 -5.44 -22.81 -15.94
CA GLU A 285 -6.10 -21.51 -15.80
C GLU A 285 -5.67 -20.83 -14.48
N PRO A 286 -5.67 -19.48 -14.43
CA PRO A 286 -5.23 -18.71 -13.26
C PRO A 286 -6.27 -18.72 -12.13
N ASP A 287 -5.76 -18.87 -10.89
CA ASP A 287 -6.54 -18.90 -9.66
C ASP A 287 -7.27 -17.57 -9.36
N PRO A 288 -8.48 -17.62 -8.76
CA PRO A 288 -9.34 -16.47 -8.51
C PRO A 288 -9.20 -15.92 -7.09
N GLU A 289 -9.03 -14.59 -6.95
CA GLU A 289 -9.24 -13.90 -5.68
C GLU A 289 -10.60 -13.18 -5.68
N HIS A 290 -11.47 -13.62 -4.76
CA HIS A 290 -12.21 -12.82 -3.78
C HIS A 290 -13.63 -13.34 -3.54
N LEU A 291 -13.80 -14.03 -2.41
CA LEU A 291 -15.08 -14.19 -1.73
C LEU A 291 -14.80 -14.17 -0.22
N PHE A 292 -15.19 -13.09 0.46
CA PHE A 292 -15.94 -13.15 1.72
C PHE A 292 -16.65 -11.81 1.96
N VAL A 293 -17.93 -11.87 1.60
CA VAL A 293 -19.13 -11.15 2.06
C VAL A 293 -19.00 -10.37 3.38
N GLN A 294 -19.38 -9.09 3.35
CA GLN A 294 -19.93 -8.38 4.50
C GLN A 294 -21.45 -8.25 4.34
N GLU A 295 -22.21 -8.87 5.23
CA GLU A 295 -23.63 -8.57 5.41
C GLU A 295 -23.80 -7.35 6.33
N GLY A 296 -24.71 -6.45 5.93
CA GLY A 296 -25.47 -5.63 6.87
C GLY A 296 -25.14 -4.13 6.91
N THR A 297 -25.52 -3.37 5.88
CA THR A 297 -25.87 -1.95 6.07
C THR A 297 -27.14 -1.57 5.33
N ARG A 298 -28.10 -1.09 6.14
CA ARG A 298 -29.15 -0.09 5.88
C ARG A 298 -29.68 0.07 4.45
N LEU A 299 -30.98 -0.27 4.33
CA LEU A 299 -31.90 0.12 3.27
C LEU A 299 -31.77 1.61 2.89
N VAL A 300 -31.25 1.87 1.70
CA VAL A 300 -31.45 3.12 0.97
C VAL A 300 -32.71 2.93 0.11
N PRO A 301 -33.70 3.83 0.14
CA PRO A 301 -34.93 3.65 -0.63
C PRO A 301 -34.69 3.87 -2.13
N ASP A 302 -35.11 2.88 -2.91
CA ASP A 302 -35.33 2.81 -4.36
C ASP A 302 -34.19 3.28 -5.30
N ALA A 303 -33.14 2.48 -5.36
CA ALA A 303 -32.33 2.38 -6.58
C ALA A 303 -33.20 1.81 -7.72
N PRO A 304 -33.11 2.33 -8.96
CA PRO A 304 -33.84 1.77 -10.09
C PRO A 304 -33.45 0.30 -10.27
N LYS A 305 -34.44 -0.59 -10.23
CA LYS A 305 -34.22 -2.03 -10.41
C LYS A 305 -33.78 -2.29 -11.85
N ILE A 306 -32.50 -2.59 -12.03
CA ILE A 306 -31.93 -2.99 -13.31
C ILE A 306 -32.40 -4.42 -13.62
N PRO A 307 -33.06 -4.67 -14.77
CA PRO A 307 -33.43 -6.02 -15.17
C PRO A 307 -32.19 -6.84 -15.53
N GLU A 308 -32.23 -8.17 -15.35
CA GLU A 308 -31.19 -9.06 -15.87
C GLU A 308 -31.33 -9.21 -17.38
N PHE A 309 -30.20 -9.21 -18.09
CA PHE A 309 -30.14 -9.32 -19.55
C PHE A 309 -29.58 -10.67 -19.97
N ALA A 310 -30.30 -11.38 -20.85
CA ALA A 310 -29.85 -12.67 -21.36
C ALA A 310 -28.78 -12.55 -22.47
N ASP A 311 -28.78 -11.42 -23.20
CA ASP A 311 -27.87 -11.17 -24.31
C ASP A 311 -27.68 -9.66 -24.56
N ASN A 312 -26.70 -9.34 -25.40
CA ASN A 312 -26.33 -7.97 -25.75
C ASN A 312 -27.46 -7.23 -26.49
N GLY A 313 -28.35 -7.96 -27.18
CA GLY A 313 -29.53 -7.41 -27.83
C GLY A 313 -30.57 -6.92 -26.82
N LYS A 314 -30.84 -7.70 -25.78
CA LYS A 314 -31.74 -7.32 -24.67
C LYS A 314 -31.24 -6.11 -23.90
N LEU A 315 -29.93 -5.99 -23.71
CA LEU A 315 -29.33 -4.79 -23.15
C LEU A 315 -29.58 -3.57 -24.05
N MET A 316 -29.40 -3.71 -25.37
CA MET A 316 -29.63 -2.60 -26.31
C MET A 316 -31.10 -2.23 -26.45
N ASP A 317 -32.03 -3.19 -26.40
CA ASP A 317 -33.48 -2.94 -26.38
C ASP A 317 -33.86 -2.13 -25.13
N TRP A 318 -33.29 -2.47 -23.98
CA TRP A 318 -33.50 -1.73 -22.74
C TRP A 318 -32.87 -0.33 -22.79
N VAL A 319 -31.66 -0.18 -23.33
CA VAL A 319 -31.03 1.13 -23.54
C VAL A 319 -31.88 2.01 -24.45
N GLN A 320 -32.46 1.48 -25.53
CA GLN A 320 -33.38 2.23 -26.39
C GLN A 320 -34.68 2.62 -25.69
N LYS A 321 -35.13 1.81 -24.73
CA LYS A 321 -36.34 2.09 -23.95
C LYS A 321 -36.10 3.19 -22.91
N GLU A 322 -34.96 3.17 -22.22
CA GLU A 322 -34.60 4.17 -21.21
C GLU A 322 -34.09 5.47 -21.84
N TRP A 323 -33.32 5.37 -22.94
CA TRP A 323 -32.74 6.51 -23.67
C TRP A 323 -32.94 6.36 -25.18
N PRO A 324 -34.13 6.72 -25.70
CA PRO A 324 -34.46 6.62 -27.11
C PRO A 324 -33.47 7.39 -28.00
N GLY A 325 -32.92 6.73 -29.02
CA GLY A 325 -32.00 7.33 -29.98
C GLY A 325 -30.51 7.14 -29.65
N THR A 326 -30.17 6.52 -28.52
CA THR A 326 -28.78 6.21 -28.16
C THR A 326 -28.22 5.15 -29.12
N THR A 327 -27.14 5.44 -29.81
CA THR A 327 -26.53 4.50 -30.76
C THR A 327 -25.63 3.48 -30.07
N ALA A 328 -25.46 2.31 -30.69
CA ALA A 328 -24.51 1.29 -30.28
C ALA A 328 -23.08 1.85 -30.06
N LYS A 329 -22.67 2.83 -30.88
CA LYS A 329 -21.37 3.47 -30.79
C LYS A 329 -21.21 4.33 -29.54
N GLU A 330 -22.27 5.00 -29.11
CA GLU A 330 -22.27 5.82 -27.88
C GLU A 330 -22.22 4.93 -26.63
N VAL A 331 -22.95 3.80 -26.64
CA VAL A 331 -22.86 2.79 -25.57
C VAL A 331 -21.44 2.24 -25.46
N CYS A 332 -20.83 1.85 -26.59
CA CYS A 332 -19.44 1.42 -26.63
C CYS A 332 -18.48 2.46 -26.01
N LEU A 333 -18.66 3.74 -26.37
CA LEU A 333 -17.84 4.83 -25.86
C LEU A 333 -18.00 5.00 -24.34
N GLN A 334 -19.22 4.89 -23.82
CA GLN A 334 -19.49 4.99 -22.39
C GLN A 334 -18.94 3.79 -21.61
N LEU A 335 -18.94 2.60 -22.19
CA LEU A 335 -18.41 1.37 -21.57
C LEU A 335 -16.89 1.21 -21.78
N GLY A 336 -16.27 1.97 -22.67
CA GLY A 336 -14.85 1.84 -23.01
C GLY A 336 -14.53 0.59 -23.84
N ILE A 337 -15.51 0.04 -24.56
CA ILE A 337 -15.37 -1.14 -25.41
C ILE A 337 -15.38 -0.75 -26.90
N LYS A 338 -14.79 -1.58 -27.77
CA LYS A 338 -14.72 -1.29 -29.21
C LYS A 338 -16.03 -1.60 -29.92
N THR A 339 -16.63 -2.75 -29.60
CA THR A 339 -17.92 -3.16 -30.15
C THR A 339 -18.79 -3.75 -29.06
N ILE A 340 -20.11 -3.65 -29.21
CA ILE A 340 -21.06 -4.29 -28.28
C ILE A 340 -20.96 -5.81 -28.32
N ALA A 341 -20.50 -6.40 -29.42
CA ALA A 341 -20.28 -7.85 -29.52
C ALA A 341 -19.15 -8.35 -28.60
N ASP A 342 -18.23 -7.47 -28.19
CA ASP A 342 -17.14 -7.81 -27.26
C ASP A 342 -17.62 -7.93 -25.81
N LEU A 343 -18.86 -7.51 -25.51
CA LEU A 343 -19.45 -7.60 -24.19
C LEU A 343 -19.91 -9.04 -23.92
N LYS A 344 -19.28 -9.69 -22.94
CA LYS A 344 -19.67 -11.04 -22.53
C LYS A 344 -20.93 -11.03 -21.66
N PRO A 345 -21.73 -12.11 -21.63
CA PRO A 345 -22.96 -12.19 -20.84
C PRO A 345 -22.76 -11.84 -19.35
N GLU A 346 -21.66 -12.27 -18.75
CA GLU A 346 -21.31 -11.97 -17.35
C GLU A 346 -21.08 -10.48 -17.07
N HIS A 347 -20.85 -9.66 -18.10
CA HIS A 347 -20.59 -8.22 -17.97
C HIS A 347 -21.82 -7.36 -18.29
N LEU A 348 -22.97 -7.96 -18.65
CA LEU A 348 -24.18 -7.23 -19.01
C LEU A 348 -24.75 -6.42 -17.84
N GLN A 349 -24.73 -6.99 -16.63
CA GLN A 349 -25.20 -6.30 -15.43
C GLN A 349 -24.31 -5.10 -15.08
N TRP A 350 -22.99 -5.30 -15.12
CA TRP A 350 -22.01 -4.23 -14.94
C TRP A 350 -22.16 -3.12 -15.99
N ALA A 351 -22.42 -3.48 -17.25
CA ALA A 351 -22.63 -2.53 -18.31
C ALA A 351 -23.85 -1.64 -18.04
N ALA A 352 -24.99 -2.23 -17.67
CA ALA A 352 -26.20 -1.48 -17.34
C ALA A 352 -26.02 -0.55 -16.13
N GLU A 353 -25.34 -1.01 -15.08
CA GLU A 353 -24.99 -0.17 -13.92
C GLU A 353 -24.09 1.00 -14.32
N THR A 354 -23.11 0.74 -15.19
CA THR A 354 -22.18 1.75 -15.67
C THR A 354 -22.89 2.80 -16.53
N LEU A 355 -23.80 2.37 -17.40
CA LEU A 355 -24.64 3.26 -18.20
C LEU A 355 -25.53 4.13 -17.31
N LEU A 356 -26.18 3.57 -16.29
CA LEU A 356 -26.99 4.33 -15.33
C LEU A 356 -26.16 5.36 -14.54
N LYS A 357 -24.96 4.98 -14.09
CA LYS A 357 -24.06 5.90 -13.36
C LYS A 357 -23.56 7.04 -14.26
N LYS A 358 -23.31 6.76 -15.55
CA LYS A 358 -22.81 7.74 -16.52
C LYS A 358 -23.91 8.55 -17.21
N ALA A 359 -25.15 8.08 -17.16
CA ALA A 359 -26.34 8.76 -17.68
C ALA A 359 -26.91 9.83 -16.72
N ALA A 360 -26.20 10.18 -15.63
CA ALA A 360 -26.56 11.34 -14.81
C ALA A 360 -26.70 12.58 -15.73
N PRO A 361 -27.86 13.27 -15.71
CA PRO A 361 -28.19 14.24 -16.75
C PRO A 361 -27.23 15.43 -16.73
N LYS A 362 -26.75 15.81 -17.92
CA LYS A 362 -26.53 17.23 -18.22
C LYS A 362 -27.92 17.84 -18.37
N GLY A 363 -28.47 18.36 -17.28
CA GLY A 363 -29.78 18.99 -17.22
C GLY A 363 -30.28 19.06 -15.79
#